data_AF-A0A2E0XB24-F1
#
_entry.id   AF-A0A2E0XB24-F1
#
_cell.length_a   1.000
_cell.length_b   1.000
_cell.length_c   1.000
_cell.angle_alpha   90.00
_cell.angle_beta   90.00
_cell.angle_gamma   90.00
#
_symmetry.space_group_name_H-M   'P 1'
#
loop_
_entity.id
_entity.type
_entity.pdbx_description
1 polymer ?
#
loop_
_entity_poly.entity_id
_entity_poly.type
_entity_poly.pdbx_seq_one_letter_code
_entity_poly.pdbx_strand_id
1 'polypeptide(L)'
;MVCQTTVNATATPDYGSQGRCSPGTSQQKARSSRGGVANLLTDIGELAELQISLLAHEGRESARRMQAPVIVVIVAIAACLAGLPILIAGVGLWMSSAWELPTAAGLGIAGGAAVAIGVGMTLLAVRRCSSAADPVIRSARELSTNLSAVRRALSESSAS
;
A
#
# COMPACT_ATOMS: atom_id res chain seq x y z
N MET A 1 7.30 28.38 -24.65
CA MET A 1 8.53 28.73 -23.92
C MET A 1 9.12 27.42 -23.41
N VAL A 2 10.07 26.87 -24.16
CA VAL A 2 10.67 25.54 -23.96
C VAL A 2 11.99 25.77 -23.24
N CYS A 3 12.16 25.20 -22.05
CA CYS A 3 13.44 25.27 -21.32
C CYS A 3 14.15 23.93 -21.48
N GLN A 4 15.34 24.00 -22.07
CA GLN A 4 16.14 22.87 -22.51
C GLN A 4 16.81 22.10 -21.37
N THR A 5 16.97 20.82 -21.67
CA THR A 5 17.91 19.84 -21.15
C THR A 5 19.35 20.34 -21.11
N THR A 6 20.02 20.18 -19.96
CA THR A 6 21.49 20.18 -19.89
C THR A 6 21.95 18.91 -19.19
N VAL A 7 22.45 17.97 -19.99
CA VAL A 7 23.19 16.79 -19.57
C VAL A 7 24.61 17.25 -19.26
N ASN A 8 25.07 17.09 -18.02
CA ASN A 8 26.46 17.35 -17.67
C ASN A 8 27.16 16.01 -17.43
N ALA A 9 28.02 15.65 -18.38
CA ALA A 9 28.89 14.49 -18.34
C ALA A 9 30.33 14.99 -18.23
N THR A 10 31.03 14.67 -17.15
CA THR A 10 32.51 14.57 -17.08
C THR A 10 32.96 14.19 -15.67
N ALA A 11 33.43 12.95 -15.50
CA ALA A 11 34.50 12.57 -14.56
C ALA A 11 34.78 11.08 -14.69
N THR A 12 35.60 10.69 -15.66
CA THR A 12 36.27 9.38 -15.67
C THR A 12 37.65 9.53 -15.05
N PRO A 13 38.00 8.78 -13.99
CA PRO A 13 39.38 8.70 -13.54
C PRO A 13 40.20 7.80 -14.47
N ASP A 14 41.32 8.36 -14.92
CA ASP A 14 42.47 7.72 -15.53
C ASP A 14 43.05 6.65 -14.58
N TYR A 15 43.10 5.40 -15.03
CA TYR A 15 43.82 4.33 -14.34
C TYR A 15 44.90 3.79 -15.27
N GLY A 16 46.11 4.21 -14.93
CA GLY A 16 47.34 3.85 -15.62
C GLY A 16 47.53 2.36 -15.84
N SER A 17 48.08 2.09 -17.00
CA SER A 17 48.75 0.88 -17.44
C SER A 17 49.60 0.20 -16.37
N GLN A 18 49.24 -1.02 -15.99
CA GLN A 18 50.23 -2.04 -15.63
C GLN A 18 50.04 -3.27 -16.50
N GLY A 19 51.02 -3.46 -17.38
CA GLY A 19 51.21 -4.73 -18.04
C GLY A 19 51.57 -5.82 -17.02
N ARG A 20 50.98 -6.99 -17.22
CA ARG A 20 51.66 -8.30 -17.12
C ARG A 20 50.73 -9.36 -17.70
N CYS A 21 51.07 -9.82 -18.90
CA CYS A 21 50.59 -11.12 -19.38
C CYS A 21 51.23 -12.18 -18.49
N SER A 22 50.39 -12.89 -17.73
CA SER A 22 50.76 -14.12 -17.03
C SER A 22 49.97 -15.26 -17.70
N PRO A 23 50.62 -16.21 -18.37
CA PRO A 23 49.94 -17.38 -18.90
C PRO A 23 49.87 -18.43 -17.79
N GLY A 24 48.69 -18.63 -17.21
CA GLY A 24 48.55 -19.60 -16.13
C GLY A 24 47.11 -19.88 -15.75
N THR A 25 46.71 -21.12 -16.02
CA THR A 25 45.64 -21.89 -15.35
C THR A 25 44.19 -21.46 -15.57
N SER A 26 43.76 -21.53 -16.82
CA SER A 26 42.40 -22.01 -17.13
C SER A 26 42.22 -23.46 -16.66
N GLN A 27 42.02 -23.73 -15.36
CA GLN A 27 41.41 -24.97 -14.86
C GLN A 27 41.17 -25.07 -13.33
N GLN A 28 40.73 -24.00 -12.64
CA GLN A 28 40.33 -24.18 -11.23
C GLN A 28 39.25 -23.21 -10.73
N LYS A 29 38.02 -23.30 -11.28
CA LYS A 29 36.81 -22.84 -10.56
C LYS A 29 35.51 -23.51 -11.04
N ALA A 30 35.55 -24.83 -11.24
CA ALA A 30 34.34 -25.63 -11.52
C ALA A 30 33.95 -26.59 -10.38
N ARG A 31 34.53 -26.42 -9.18
CA ARG A 31 34.19 -27.18 -7.97
C ARG A 31 34.22 -26.28 -6.73
N SER A 32 33.28 -25.34 -6.64
CA SER A 32 32.75 -24.78 -5.37
C SER A 32 31.60 -23.79 -5.64
N SER A 33 30.65 -24.15 -6.51
CA SER A 33 29.41 -23.37 -6.68
C SER A 33 28.20 -24.06 -6.05
N ARG A 34 28.24 -25.40 -5.88
CA ARG A 34 27.19 -26.18 -5.21
C ARG A 34 27.06 -25.87 -3.71
N GLY A 35 28.15 -25.50 -3.01
CA GLY A 35 28.11 -25.06 -1.60
C GLY A 35 27.77 -23.57 -1.42
N GLY A 36 28.08 -22.73 -2.41
CA GLY A 36 27.81 -21.29 -2.34
C GLY A 36 26.32 -20.95 -2.49
N VAL A 37 25.58 -21.69 -3.31
CA VAL A 37 24.13 -21.49 -3.49
C VAL A 37 23.35 -21.96 -2.25
N ALA A 38 23.76 -23.05 -1.61
CA ALA A 38 23.17 -23.52 -0.35
C ALA A 38 23.40 -22.52 0.80
N ASN A 39 24.62 -21.97 0.93
CA ASN A 39 24.88 -20.91 1.92
C ASN A 39 24.12 -19.62 1.62
N LEU A 40 23.96 -19.23 0.35
CA LEU A 40 23.19 -18.04 -0.03
C LEU A 40 21.69 -18.19 0.28
N LEU A 41 21.10 -19.37 0.10
CA LEU A 41 19.70 -19.63 0.45
C LEU A 41 19.49 -19.64 1.98
N THR A 42 20.45 -20.17 2.72
CA THR A 42 20.46 -20.10 4.19
C THR A 42 20.57 -18.66 4.67
N ASP A 43 21.50 -17.87 4.12
CA ASP A 43 21.66 -16.45 4.46
C ASP A 43 20.41 -15.63 4.10
N ILE A 44 19.80 -15.85 2.92
CA ILE A 44 18.55 -15.17 2.52
C ILE A 44 17.39 -15.57 3.43
N GLY A 45 17.32 -16.85 3.83
CA GLY A 45 16.35 -17.35 4.81
C GLY A 45 16.52 -16.67 6.16
N GLU A 46 17.76 -16.57 6.65
CA GLU A 46 18.12 -15.96 7.93
C GLU A 46 17.87 -14.44 7.93
N LEU A 47 18.13 -13.74 6.81
CA LEU A 47 17.76 -12.33 6.63
C LEU A 47 16.23 -12.12 6.55
N ALA A 48 15.49 -13.01 5.88
CA ALA A 48 14.04 -12.94 5.80
C ALA A 48 13.38 -13.23 7.15
N GLU A 49 13.93 -14.15 7.93
CA GLU A 49 13.45 -14.52 9.26
C GLU A 49 13.66 -13.36 10.24
N LEU A 50 14.78 -12.66 10.12
CA LEU A 50 15.02 -11.42 10.85
C LEU A 50 13.98 -10.34 10.50
N GLN A 51 13.72 -10.14 9.20
CA GLN A 51 12.80 -9.08 8.75
C GLN A 51 11.35 -9.39 9.12
N ILE A 52 10.94 -10.66 9.06
CA ILE A 52 9.64 -11.11 9.55
C ILE A 52 9.53 -10.90 11.06
N SER A 53 10.61 -11.13 11.83
CA SER A 53 10.60 -10.89 13.28
C SER A 53 10.41 -9.40 13.61
N LEU A 54 11.04 -8.51 12.84
CA LEU A 54 10.90 -7.06 13.00
C LEU A 54 9.50 -6.58 12.59
N LEU A 55 8.98 -7.05 11.45
CA LEU A 55 7.62 -6.76 10.98
C LEU A 55 6.54 -7.29 11.93
N ALA A 56 6.75 -8.47 12.53
CA ALA A 56 5.82 -9.02 13.51
C ALA A 56 5.85 -8.22 14.82
N HIS A 57 7.03 -7.73 15.22
CA HIS A 57 7.18 -6.92 16.41
C HIS A 57 6.60 -5.51 16.22
N GLU A 58 6.92 -4.85 15.10
CA GLU A 58 6.33 -3.56 14.70
C GLU A 58 4.83 -3.68 14.45
N GLY A 59 4.36 -4.80 13.89
CA GLY A 59 2.94 -5.07 13.69
C GLY A 59 2.16 -5.19 15.00
N ARG A 60 2.73 -5.83 16.03
CA ARG A 60 2.11 -5.92 17.38
C ARG A 60 2.09 -4.57 18.09
N GLU A 61 3.18 -3.82 18.03
CA GLU A 61 3.28 -2.48 18.60
C GLU A 61 2.27 -1.53 17.92
N SER A 62 2.19 -1.58 16.59
CA SER A 62 1.26 -0.81 15.77
C SER A 62 -0.20 -1.20 16.04
N ALA A 63 -0.51 -2.51 16.14
CA ALA A 63 -1.86 -2.98 16.45
C ALA A 63 -2.34 -2.54 17.85
N ARG A 64 -1.45 -2.53 18.85
CA ARG A 64 -1.79 -2.00 20.19
C ARG A 64 -2.05 -0.50 20.16
N ARG A 65 -1.23 0.26 19.43
CA ARG A 65 -1.42 1.71 19.26
C ARG A 65 -2.67 2.05 18.43
N MET A 66 -3.17 1.11 17.61
CA MET A 66 -4.39 1.28 16.82
C MET A 66 -5.70 1.11 17.60
N GLN A 67 -5.70 0.50 18.80
CA GLN A 67 -6.95 0.26 19.54
C GLN A 67 -7.69 1.56 19.91
N ALA A 68 -6.99 2.53 20.49
CA ALA A 68 -7.55 3.81 20.86
C ALA A 68 -8.12 4.61 19.66
N PRO A 69 -7.38 4.84 18.55
CA PRO A 69 -7.92 5.56 17.41
C PRO A 69 -9.07 4.79 16.74
N VAL A 70 -9.06 3.46 16.71
CA VAL A 70 -10.19 2.68 16.18
C VAL A 70 -11.46 2.91 17.01
N ILE A 71 -11.37 2.89 18.34
CA ILE A 71 -12.51 3.19 19.21
C ILE A 71 -13.04 4.61 18.96
N VAL A 72 -12.15 5.60 18.86
CA VAL A 72 -12.53 6.99 18.56
C VAL A 72 -13.24 7.10 17.22
N VAL A 73 -12.75 6.43 16.18
CA VAL A 73 -13.39 6.40 14.85
C VAL A 73 -14.76 5.75 14.92
N ILE A 74 -14.90 4.63 15.63
CA ILE A 74 -16.20 3.95 15.80
C ILE A 74 -17.21 4.87 16.50
N VAL A 75 -16.80 5.52 17.59
CA VAL A 75 -17.66 6.44 18.34
C VAL A 75 -18.04 7.65 17.48
N ALA A 76 -17.10 8.22 16.73
CA ALA A 76 -17.38 9.32 15.82
C ALA A 76 -18.37 8.93 14.72
N ILE A 77 -18.20 7.74 14.11
CA ILE A 77 -19.14 7.22 13.12
C ILE A 77 -20.53 7.02 13.74
N ALA A 78 -20.61 6.41 14.92
CA ALA A 78 -21.87 6.20 15.62
C ALA A 78 -22.58 7.52 15.95
N ALA A 79 -21.83 8.52 16.45
CA ALA A 79 -22.36 9.85 16.73
C ALA A 79 -22.86 10.56 15.46
N CYS A 80 -22.11 10.48 14.36
CA CYS A 80 -22.54 11.03 13.07
C CYS A 80 -23.82 10.35 12.56
N LEU A 81 -23.91 9.02 12.64
CA LEU A 81 -25.09 8.26 12.22
C LEU A 81 -26.33 8.58 13.08
N ALA A 82 -26.14 8.80 14.38
CA ALA A 82 -27.22 9.19 15.28
C ALA A 82 -27.65 10.66 15.13
N GLY A 83 -26.69 11.56 14.90
CA GLY A 83 -26.96 13.00 14.75
C GLY A 83 -27.60 13.38 13.42
N LEU A 84 -27.28 12.65 12.35
CA LEU A 84 -27.79 12.93 11.01
C LEU A 84 -29.33 12.97 10.92
N PRO A 85 -30.11 11.97 11.40
CA PRO A 85 -31.56 12.02 11.36
C PRO A 85 -32.14 13.17 12.19
N ILE A 86 -31.51 13.53 13.31
CA ILE A 86 -31.92 14.64 14.16
C ILE A 86 -31.74 15.97 13.41
N LEU A 87 -30.61 16.15 12.73
CA LEU A 87 -30.37 17.35 11.90
C LEU A 87 -31.34 17.43 10.73
N ILE A 88 -31.59 16.31 10.02
CA ILE A 88 -32.55 16.26 8.92
C ILE A 88 -33.95 16.64 9.42
N ALA A 89 -34.38 16.08 10.56
CA ALA A 89 -35.66 16.42 11.17
C ALA A 89 -35.72 17.89 11.58
N GLY A 90 -34.66 18.42 12.19
CA GLY A 90 -34.55 19.83 12.56
C GLY A 90 -34.68 20.78 11.37
N VAL A 91 -33.96 20.50 10.28
CA VAL A 91 -34.06 21.28 9.03
C VAL A 91 -35.45 21.16 8.42
N GLY A 92 -36.05 19.96 8.40
CA GLY A 92 -37.39 19.76 7.87
C GLY A 92 -38.48 20.51 8.67
N LEU A 93 -38.37 20.51 10.00
CA LEU A 93 -39.27 21.26 10.88
C LEU A 93 -39.07 22.77 10.74
N TRP A 94 -37.83 23.24 10.66
CA TRP A 94 -37.52 24.64 10.39
C TRP A 94 -38.07 25.10 9.03
N MET A 95 -37.97 24.26 7.99
CA MET A 95 -38.58 24.53 6.69
C MET A 95 -40.10 24.61 6.77
N SER A 96 -40.72 23.71 7.54
CA SER A 96 -42.17 23.70 7.74
C SER A 96 -42.65 25.00 8.39
N SER A 97 -41.94 25.51 9.40
CA SER A 97 -42.32 26.75 10.07
C SER A 97 -41.95 28.02 9.29
N ALA A 98 -40.80 28.06 8.63
CA ALA A 98 -40.31 29.25 7.93
C ALA A 98 -41.11 29.58 6.65
N TRP A 99 -41.65 28.57 5.98
CA TRP A 99 -42.39 28.72 4.72
C TRP A 99 -43.88 28.33 4.83
N GLU A 100 -44.39 28.13 6.05
CA GLU A 100 -45.77 27.67 6.31
C GLU A 100 -46.14 26.39 5.55
N LEU A 101 -45.13 25.54 5.28
CA LEU A 101 -45.32 24.29 4.55
C LEU A 101 -45.91 23.23 5.46
N PRO A 102 -46.73 22.30 4.93
CA PRO A 102 -47.11 21.09 5.65
C PRO A 102 -45.86 20.36 6.16
N THR A 103 -45.90 19.86 7.38
CA THR A 103 -44.75 19.18 8.02
C THR A 103 -44.21 18.03 7.18
N ALA A 104 -45.11 17.30 6.51
CA ALA A 104 -44.75 16.25 5.56
C ALA A 104 -43.90 16.76 4.38
N ALA A 105 -44.21 17.95 3.85
CA ALA A 105 -43.44 18.55 2.76
C ALA A 105 -42.07 19.03 3.23
N GLY A 106 -41.98 19.67 4.41
CA GLY A 106 -40.72 20.12 4.99
C GLY A 106 -39.73 18.97 5.25
N LEU A 107 -40.20 17.91 5.94
CA LEU A 107 -39.41 16.69 6.17
C LEU A 107 -39.07 15.96 4.88
N GLY A 108 -40.00 15.90 3.93
CA GLY A 108 -39.80 15.25 2.63
C GLY A 108 -38.69 15.91 1.82
N ILE A 109 -38.65 17.24 1.76
CA ILE A 109 -37.62 17.97 1.03
C ILE A 109 -36.25 17.82 1.73
N ALA A 110 -36.20 18.00 3.06
CA ALA A 110 -34.95 17.86 3.82
C ALA A 110 -34.36 16.44 3.70
N GLY A 111 -35.21 15.41 3.87
CA GLY A 111 -34.81 14.02 3.70
C GLY A 111 -34.40 13.69 2.25
N GLY A 112 -35.16 14.16 1.27
CA GLY A 112 -34.85 13.97 -0.15
C GLY A 112 -33.51 14.59 -0.54
N ALA A 113 -33.23 15.80 -0.08
CA ALA A 113 -31.94 16.48 -0.30
C ALA A 113 -30.79 15.72 0.36
N ALA A 114 -30.96 15.25 1.60
CA ALA A 114 -29.94 14.45 2.29
C ALA A 114 -29.63 13.13 1.56
N VAL A 115 -30.64 12.43 1.05
CA VAL A 115 -30.47 11.22 0.24
C VAL A 115 -29.72 11.53 -1.05
N ALA A 116 -30.09 12.60 -1.76
CA ALA A 116 -29.43 12.99 -3.00
C ALA A 116 -27.93 13.30 -2.79
N ILE A 117 -27.59 14.03 -1.73
CA ILE A 117 -26.21 14.31 -1.33
C ILE A 117 -25.47 13.02 -0.98
N GLY A 118 -26.09 12.14 -0.18
CA GLY A 118 -25.53 10.86 0.22
C GLY A 118 -25.17 9.99 -0.98
N VAL A 119 -26.11 9.80 -1.91
CA VAL A 119 -25.87 9.07 -3.16
C VAL A 119 -24.72 9.69 -3.96
N GLY A 120 -24.70 11.01 -4.11
CA GLY A 120 -23.62 11.72 -4.80
C GLY A 120 -22.24 11.48 -4.19
N MET A 121 -22.14 11.55 -2.87
CA MET A 121 -20.90 11.27 -2.13
C MET A 121 -20.47 9.80 -2.24
N THR A 122 -21.41 8.85 -2.14
CA THR A 122 -21.11 7.42 -2.31
C THR A 122 -20.58 7.13 -3.71
N LEU A 123 -21.21 7.68 -4.75
CA LEU A 123 -20.74 7.52 -6.12
C LEU A 123 -19.33 8.11 -6.31
N LEU A 124 -19.06 9.29 -5.74
CA LEU A 124 -17.73 9.89 -5.79
C LEU A 124 -16.70 9.04 -5.06
N ALA A 125 -17.03 8.53 -3.88
CA ALA A 125 -16.16 7.66 -3.08
C ALA A 125 -15.83 6.36 -3.82
N VAL A 126 -16.82 5.69 -4.41
CA VAL A 126 -16.61 4.45 -5.20
C VAL A 126 -15.70 4.72 -6.40
N ARG A 127 -15.88 5.86 -7.09
CA ARG A 127 -15.01 6.26 -8.21
C ARG A 127 -13.58 6.56 -7.78
N ARG A 128 -13.36 7.04 -6.55
CA ARG A 128 -12.01 7.30 -6.01
C ARG A 128 -11.36 6.04 -5.44
N CYS A 129 -12.13 5.18 -4.77
CA CYS A 129 -11.63 3.93 -4.20
C CYS A 129 -11.22 2.93 -5.27
N SER A 130 -11.90 2.89 -6.42
CA SER A 130 -11.49 2.05 -7.54
C SER A 130 -10.09 2.41 -8.06
N SER A 131 -9.74 3.69 -8.12
CA SER A 131 -8.38 4.12 -8.48
C SER A 131 -7.33 3.89 -7.38
N ALA A 132 -7.76 3.81 -6.11
CA ALA A 132 -6.87 3.53 -4.98
C ALA A 132 -6.58 2.04 -4.78
N ALA A 133 -7.38 1.16 -5.41
CA ALA A 133 -7.19 -0.29 -5.33
C ALA A 133 -6.07 -0.80 -6.26
N ASP A 134 -5.83 -0.12 -7.39
CA ASP A 134 -4.84 -0.54 -8.39
C ASP A 134 -3.40 -0.69 -7.83
N PRO A 135 -2.87 0.24 -7.02
CA PRO A 135 -1.55 0.08 -6.42
C PRO A 135 -1.48 -1.10 -5.45
N VAL A 136 -2.54 -1.35 -4.68
CA VAL A 136 -2.59 -2.44 -3.70
C VAL A 136 -2.63 -3.80 -4.39
N ILE A 137 -3.45 -3.91 -5.45
CA ILE A 137 -3.53 -5.13 -6.28
C ILE A 137 -2.19 -5.39 -6.97
N ARG A 138 -1.52 -4.33 -7.45
CA ARG A 138 -0.19 -4.44 -8.06
C ARG A 138 0.85 -4.93 -7.05
N SER A 139 0.93 -4.33 -5.86
CA SER A 139 1.85 -4.76 -4.80
C SER A 139 1.59 -6.21 -4.36
N ALA A 140 0.33 -6.64 -4.26
CA ALA A 140 -0.03 -8.02 -3.94
C ALA A 140 0.41 -9.01 -5.03
N ARG A 141 0.32 -8.63 -6.31
CA ARG A 141 0.77 -9.45 -7.44
C ARG A 141 2.30 -9.53 -7.52
N GLU A 142 3.02 -8.46 -7.22
CA GLU A 142 4.49 -8.46 -7.17
C GLU A 142 4.99 -9.34 -6.01
N LEU A 143 4.34 -9.28 -4.84
CA LEU A 143 4.67 -10.14 -3.69
C LEU A 143 4.47 -11.64 -3.99
N SER A 144 3.36 -12.02 -4.63
CA SER A 144 3.09 -13.43 -4.96
C SER A 144 4.04 -13.98 -6.01
N THR A 145 4.43 -13.14 -6.99
CA THR A 145 5.42 -13.50 -8.01
C THR A 145 6.78 -13.74 -7.37
N ASN A 146 7.23 -12.84 -6.49
CA ASN A 146 8.49 -12.99 -5.76
C ASN A 146 8.50 -14.25 -4.90
N LEU A 147 7.41 -14.54 -4.18
CA LEU A 147 7.27 -15.75 -3.36
C LEU A 147 7.36 -17.04 -4.21
N SER A 148 6.77 -17.03 -5.40
CA SER A 148 6.80 -18.18 -6.32
C SER A 148 8.19 -18.44 -6.91
N ALA A 149 8.96 -17.37 -7.19
CA ALA A 149 10.33 -17.48 -7.69
C ALA A 149 11.26 -18.08 -6.64
N VAL A 150 11.13 -17.64 -5.39
CA VAL A 150 11.87 -18.22 -4.25
C VAL A 150 11.52 -19.70 -4.08
N ARG A 151 10.24 -20.07 -4.14
CA ARG A 151 9.80 -21.47 -4.00
C ARG A 151 10.34 -22.38 -5.13
N ARG A 152 10.43 -21.88 -6.36
CA ARG A 152 11.02 -22.61 -7.49
C ARG A 152 12.52 -22.81 -7.34
N ALA A 153 13.25 -21.76 -6.98
CA ALA A 153 14.69 -21.84 -6.72
C ALA A 153 15.02 -22.87 -5.63
N LEU A 154 14.19 -22.95 -4.58
CA LEU A 154 14.32 -23.93 -3.50
C LEU A 154 14.02 -25.38 -3.94
N SER A 155 13.06 -25.58 -4.85
CA SER A 155 12.68 -26.93 -5.31
C SER A 155 13.63 -27.48 -6.38
N GLU A 156 14.23 -26.63 -7.20
CA GLU A 156 15.29 -27.03 -8.13
C GLU A 156 16.61 -27.34 -7.39
N SER A 157 16.87 -26.64 -6.28
CA SER A 157 18.03 -26.87 -5.41
C SER A 157 17.99 -28.19 -4.65
N SER A 158 16.81 -28.77 -4.37
CA SER A 158 16.67 -30.01 -3.58
C SER A 158 16.62 -31.28 -4.44
N ALA A 159 16.46 -31.14 -5.75
CA ALA A 159 16.42 -32.25 -6.72
C ALA A 159 17.79 -32.56 -7.36
N SER A 160 18.86 -31.87 -6.96
CA SER A 160 20.21 -31.93 -7.55
C SER A 160 21.28 -32.21 -6.50
#